data_AF-M2Z6D6-F1
#
_entry.id   AF-M2Z6D6-F1
#
_cell.length_a   1.000
_cell.length_b   1.000
_cell.length_c   1.000
_cell.angle_alpha   90.00
_cell.angle_beta   90.00
_cell.angle_gamma   90.00
#
_symmetry.space_group_name_H-M   'P 1'
#
loop_
_entity.id
_entity.type
_entity.pdbx_description
1 polymer ?
#
loop_
_entity_poly.entity_id
_entity_poly.type
_entity_poly.pdbx_seq_one_letter_code
_entity_poly.pdbx_strand_id
1 'polypeptide(L)' 'MVADNIITAIGLPYTIEDQQIEIGASIGVAVFPGDGTDPDTLIQQADKAMYAAKANGRGGFSNATAAGASL' A
#
# COMPACT_ATOMS: atom_id res chain seq x y z
N MET A 1 -3.02 6.57 -10.33
CA MET A 1 -2.49 5.20 -10.53
C MET A 1 -3.48 4.18 -9.98
N VAL A 2 -3.29 2.86 -10.17
CA VAL A 2 -4.23 1.84 -9.65
C VAL A 2 -4.38 1.92 -8.12
N ALA A 3 -3.27 2.13 -7.40
CA ALA A 3 -3.29 2.29 -5.95
C ALA A 3 -4.15 3.49 -5.49
N ASP A 4 -3.98 4.66 -6.13
CA ASP A 4 -4.79 5.86 -5.82
C ASP A 4 -6.29 5.63 -6.04
N ASN A 5 -6.64 4.90 -7.11
CA ASN A 5 -8.05 4.60 -7.41
C ASN A 5 -8.65 3.71 -6.31
N ILE A 6 -7.90 2.72 -5.83
CA ILE A 6 -8.33 1.85 -4.72
C ILE A 6 -8.46 2.65 -3.43
N ILE A 7 -7.47 3.48 -3.11
CA ILE A 7 -7.48 4.34 -1.91
C ILE A 7 -8.69 5.27 -1.94
N THR A 8 -8.95 5.90 -3.08
CA THR A 8 -10.09 6.81 -3.26
C THR A 8 -11.42 6.07 -3.10
N ALA A 9 -11.55 4.89 -3.70
CA ALA A 9 -12.76 4.09 -3.60
C ALA A 9 -13.04 3.62 -2.16
N ILE A 10 -12.00 3.18 -1.42
CA ILE A 10 -12.10 2.80 -0.01
C ILE A 10 -12.33 4.03 0.89
N GLY A 11 -11.84 5.20 0.51
CA GLY A 11 -11.96 6.43 1.29
C GLY A 11 -13.32 7.11 1.23
N LEU A 12 -14.27 6.58 0.45
CA LEU A 12 -15.64 7.11 0.43
C LEU A 12 -16.30 6.89 1.80
N PRO A 13 -17.12 7.84 2.28
CA PRO A 13 -17.78 7.70 3.57
C PRO A 13 -18.78 6.54 3.55
N TYR A 14 -18.81 5.78 4.64
CA TYR A 14 -19.75 4.68 4.84
C TYR A 14 -20.83 5.11 5.82
N THR A 15 -22.08 4.73 5.55
CA THR A 15 -23.18 4.90 6.50
C THR A 15 -23.46 3.59 7.21
N ILE A 16 -23.27 3.57 8.52
CA ILE A 16 -23.57 2.43 9.40
C ILE A 16 -24.41 2.95 10.56
N GLU A 17 -25.63 2.42 10.75
CA GLU A 17 -26.54 2.84 11.82
C GLU A 17 -26.74 4.38 11.87
N ASP A 18 -26.96 4.99 10.70
CA ASP A 18 -27.10 6.45 10.51
C ASP A 18 -25.87 7.30 10.89
N GLN A 19 -24.73 6.66 11.19
CA GLN A 19 -23.46 7.33 11.43
C GLN A 19 -22.59 7.32 10.16
N GLN A 20 -21.98 8.46 9.83
CA GLN A 20 -20.93 8.52 8.82
C GLN A 20 -19.60 8.06 9.41
N ILE A 21 -18.98 7.09 8.75
CA ILE A 21 -17.69 6.53 9.13
C ILE A 21 -16.72 6.77 7.98
N GLU A 22 -15.60 7.39 8.30
CA GLU A 22 -14.47 7.53 7.40
C GLU A 22 -13.44 6.44 7.69
N ILE A 23 -13.08 5.70 6.65
CA ILE A 23 -11.96 4.77 6.68
C ILE A 23 -10.91 5.20 5.66
N GLY A 24 -9.70 4.69 5.81
CA GLY A 24 -8.62 4.92 4.85
C GLY A 24 -7.81 3.65 4.67
N ALA A 25 -7.17 3.55 3.51
CA ALA A 25 -6.25 2.47 3.19
C ALA A 25 -4.81 3.00 3.09
N SER A 26 -3.86 2.11 3.38
CA SER A 26 -2.45 2.28 3.06
C SER A 26 -2.05 1.09 2.20
N ILE A 27 -1.42 1.34 1.04
CA ILE A 27 -1.09 0.29 0.07
C ILE A 27 0.43 0.19 -0.10
N GLY A 28 0.97 -1.02 -0.03
CA GLY A 28 2.34 -1.31 -0.42
C GLY A 28 2.40 -2.05 -1.74
N VAL A 29 3.33 -1.67 -2.60
CA VAL A 29 3.47 -2.23 -3.96
C VAL A 29 4.87 -2.83 -4.12
N ALA A 30 4.96 -4.09 -4.55
CA ALA A 30 6.21 -4.72 -4.96
C ALA A 30 6.06 -5.29 -6.38
N VAL A 31 7.12 -5.19 -7.18
CA VAL A 31 7.13 -5.53 -8.61
C VAL A 31 8.22 -6.55 -8.92
N PHE A 32 7.83 -7.71 -9.43
CA PHE A 32 8.76 -8.68 -10.00
C PHE A 32 9.41 -8.14 -11.29
N PRO A 33 10.71 -8.38 -11.54
CA PRO A 33 11.67 -9.04 -10.67
C PRO A 33 12.42 -8.08 -9.72
N GLY A 34 12.18 -6.77 -9.83
CA GLY A 34 12.98 -5.74 -9.15
C GLY A 34 12.93 -5.80 -7.63
N ASP A 35 11.77 -6.14 -7.06
CA ASP A 35 11.56 -6.22 -5.62
C ASP A 35 11.60 -7.67 -5.08
N GLY A 36 11.99 -8.63 -5.91
CA GLY A 36 12.05 -10.04 -5.54
C GLY A 36 11.78 -10.96 -6.72
N THR A 37 12.40 -12.14 -6.69
CA THR A 37 12.25 -13.17 -7.73
C THR A 37 11.38 -14.35 -7.30
N ASP A 38 10.92 -14.35 -6.06
CA ASP A 38 10.04 -15.36 -5.48
C ASP A 38 8.84 -14.70 -4.76
N PRO A 39 7.71 -15.42 -4.62
CA PRO A 39 6.50 -14.87 -4.02
C PRO A 39 6.68 -14.37 -2.58
N ASP A 40 7.43 -15.10 -1.76
CA ASP A 40 7.59 -14.78 -0.34
C ASP A 40 8.36 -13.45 -0.18
N THR A 41 9.41 -13.25 -0.97
CA THR A 41 10.15 -11.99 -1.02
C THR A 41 9.26 -10.83 -1.47
N LEU A 42 8.47 -11.00 -2.54
CA LEU A 42 7.58 -9.95 -3.05
C LEU A 42 6.52 -9.56 -2.01
N ILE A 43 5.90 -10.53 -1.34
CA ILE A 43 4.92 -10.28 -0.28
C ILE A 43 5.58 -9.52 0.87
N GLN A 44 6.77 -9.94 1.30
CA GLN A 44 7.49 -9.27 2.39
C GLN A 44 7.86 -7.83 2.02
N GLN A 45 8.27 -7.56 0.77
CA GLN A 45 8.58 -6.21 0.32
C GLN A 45 7.34 -5.33 0.21
N ALA A 46 6.23 -5.87 -0.30
CA ALA A 46 4.96 -5.15 -0.35
C ALA A 46 4.46 -4.80 1.07
N ASP A 47 4.57 -5.71 2.04
CA ASP A 47 4.19 -5.44 3.43
C ASP A 47 5.05 -4.33 4.06
N LYS A 48 6.37 -4.38 3.87
CA LYS A 48 7.28 -3.30 4.31
C LYS A 48 6.89 -1.94 3.71
N ALA A 49 6.61 -1.91 2.41
CA ALA A 49 6.17 -0.69 1.74
C ALA A 49 4.81 -0.20 2.27
N MET A 50 3.88 -1.11 2.56
CA MET A 50 2.58 -0.77 3.16
C MET A 50 2.76 -0.13 4.53
N TYR A 51 3.65 -0.66 5.38
CA TYR A 51 3.96 -0.05 6.68
C TYR A 51 4.58 1.34 6.52
N ALA A 52 5.46 1.55 5.54
CA ALA A 52 6.00 2.87 5.23
C ALA A 52 4.89 3.86 4.80
N ALA A 53 3.98 3.42 3.92
CA ALA A 53 2.81 4.21 3.53
C ALA A 53 1.92 4.56 4.73
N LYS A 54 1.71 3.62 5.64
CA LYS A 54 0.91 3.80 6.87
C LYS A 54 1.56 4.78 7.85
N ALA A 55 2.89 4.76 7.96
CA ALA A 55 3.62 5.68 8.83
C ALA A 55 3.54 7.14 8.36
N ASN A 56 3.38 7.36 7.06
CA ASN A 56 3.23 8.68 6.45
C ASN A 56 1.80 9.26 6.55
N GLY A 57 0.86 8.55 7.18
CA GLY A 57 -0.53 8.96 7.34
C GLY A 57 -1.53 8.00 6.66
N ARG A 58 -2.81 8.35 6.71
CA ARG A 58 -3.88 7.58 6.01
C ARG A 58 -4.03 8.08 4.56
N GLY A 59 -4.34 7.16 3.64
CA GLY A 59 -4.70 7.50 2.26
C GLY A 59 -3.51 7.59 1.29
N GLY A 60 -2.44 6.83 1.53
CA GLY A 60 -1.24 6.84 0.68
C GLY A 60 -0.81 5.45 0.24
N PHE A 61 0.08 5.42 -0.76
CA PHE A 61 0.78 4.21 -1.17
C PHE A 61 2.29 4.41 -1.14
N SER A 62 3.04 3.32 -1.03
CA SER A 62 4.49 3.31 -1.22
C SER A 62 4.89 2.12 -2.07
N ASN A 63 5.89 2.32 -2.91
CA ASN A 63 6.56 1.22 -3.58
C ASN A 63 7.60 0.62 -2.64
N ALA A 64 7.87 -0.66 -2.80
CA ALA A 64 9.05 -1.30 -2.26
C ALA A 64 10.28 -0.59 -2.82
N THR A 65 11.22 -0.30 -1.94
CA THR A 65 12.56 0.12 -2.36
C THR A 65 13.37 -1.14 -2.53
N ALA A 66 13.87 -1.38 -3.74
CA ALA A 66 14.83 -2.45 -4.00
C ALA A 66 15.92 -2.41 -2.93
N ALA A 67 16.11 -3.53 -2.23
CA ALA A 67 17.23 -3.70 -1.31
C ALA A 67 18.51 -3.64 -2.16
N GLY A 68 19.12 -2.46 -2.25
CA GLY A 68 20.43 -2.20 -2.84
C GLY A 68 20.73 -2.98 -4.11
N ALA A 69 20.53 -2.33 -5.27
CA ALA A 69 21.45 -2.56 -6.38
C ALA A 69 22.84 -2.08 -5.93
N SER A 70 23.55 -2.92 -5.18
CA SER A 70 24.98 -2.78 -4.97
C SER A 70 25.62 -3.07 -6.33
N LEU A 71 26.07 -2.01 -6.98
CA LEU A 71 27.07 -2.06 -8.04
C LEU A 71 28.36 -2.74 -7.53
#